data_AF-A0A224XR11-F1
#
_entry.id   AF-A0A224XR11-F1
#
_cell.length_a   1.000
_cell.length_b   1.000
_cell.length_c   1.000
_cell.angle_alpha   90.00
_cell.angle_beta   90.00
_cell.angle_gamma   90.00
#
_symmetry.space_group_name_H-M   'P 1'
#
loop_
_entity.id
_entity.type
_entity.pdbx_description
1 polymer ?
#
loop_
_entity_poly.entity_id
_entity_poly.type
_entity_poly.pdbx_seq_one_letter_code
_entity_poly.pdbx_strand_id
1 'polypeptide(L)'
;RQVEEIRDKLVALRNSHGFRVCVAWVKAHCGIVGNERADKLAKLASRSEDAELAYSKLPMSYISGLLYQDSLKEWQKSWALSDTGALTREFFPEIKHRLESPIELSYTLTQILTGHGRTREYLHRFKIITSNACPCDGATVQSIDHIIYDCSKYEAARGRLVRAILTTGGYWKME
;
A
#
# COMPACT_ATOMS: atom_id res chain seq x y z
N ARG A 1 -19.53 -23.32 -19.31
CA ARG A 1 -19.41 -23.85 -20.69
C ARG A 1 -18.24 -24.84 -20.80
N GLN A 2 -16.98 -24.43 -20.67
CA GLN A 2 -15.83 -25.36 -20.72
C GLN A 2 -15.82 -26.47 -19.66
N VAL A 3 -16.24 -26.17 -18.41
CA VAL A 3 -16.32 -27.20 -17.35
C VAL A 3 -17.36 -28.28 -17.66
N GLU A 4 -18.49 -27.89 -18.25
CA GLU A 4 -19.53 -28.82 -18.68
C GLU A 4 -19.05 -29.66 -19.87
N GLU A 5 -18.37 -29.05 -20.84
CA GLU A 5 -17.77 -29.77 -21.97
C GLU A 5 -16.71 -30.78 -21.52
N ILE A 6 -15.89 -30.46 -20.52
CA ILE A 6 -14.92 -31.39 -19.93
C ILE A 6 -15.66 -32.54 -19.23
N ARG A 7 -16.72 -32.23 -18.48
CA ARG A 7 -17.54 -33.24 -17.78
C ARG A 7 -18.18 -34.22 -18.77
N ASP A 8 -18.76 -33.70 -19.85
CA ASP A 8 -19.39 -34.51 -20.90
C ASP A 8 -18.37 -35.43 -21.58
N LYS A 9 -17.17 -34.93 -21.87
CA LYS A 9 -16.06 -35.74 -22.42
C LYS A 9 -15.63 -36.85 -21.47
N LEU A 10 -15.50 -36.56 -20.18
CA LEU A 10 -15.14 -37.56 -19.17
C LEU A 10 -16.21 -38.67 -19.07
N VAL A 11 -17.49 -38.28 -19.14
CA VAL A 11 -18.61 -39.24 -19.15
C VAL A 11 -18.60 -40.10 -20.42
N ALA A 12 -18.35 -39.51 -21.59
CA ALA A 12 -18.27 -40.24 -22.86
C ALA A 12 -17.08 -41.22 -22.92
N LEU A 13 -15.92 -40.84 -22.38
CA LEU A 13 -14.76 -41.73 -22.28
C LEU A 13 -15.05 -42.94 -21.39
N ARG A 14 -15.75 -42.73 -20.27
CA ARG A 14 -16.14 -43.81 -19.37
C ARG A 14 -17.19 -44.74 -19.99
N ASN A 15 -18.27 -44.15 -20.51
CA ASN A 15 -19.47 -44.91 -20.89
C ASN A 15 -19.37 -45.54 -22.28
N SER A 16 -18.77 -44.84 -23.26
CA SER A 16 -18.74 -45.30 -24.65
C SER A 16 -17.46 -46.03 -25.03
N HIS A 17 -16.38 -45.84 -24.26
CA HIS A 17 -15.05 -46.37 -24.57
C HIS A 17 -14.46 -47.25 -23.46
N GLY A 18 -15.18 -47.44 -22.34
CA GLY A 18 -14.78 -48.33 -21.25
C GLY A 18 -13.57 -47.86 -20.42
N PHE A 19 -13.15 -46.60 -20.53
CA PHE A 19 -12.01 -46.10 -19.76
C PHE A 19 -12.37 -45.95 -18.27
N ARG A 20 -11.45 -46.34 -17.39
CA ARG A 20 -11.46 -45.95 -15.97
C ARG A 20 -10.73 -44.62 -15.82
N VAL A 21 -11.48 -43.55 -15.55
CA VAL A 21 -10.94 -42.19 -15.42
C VAL A 21 -11.05 -41.72 -13.97
N CYS A 22 -9.95 -41.26 -13.39
CA CYS A 22 -9.88 -40.69 -12.05
C CYS A 22 -9.39 -39.23 -12.12
N VAL A 23 -10.05 -38.33 -11.40
CA VAL A 23 -9.66 -36.92 -11.29
C VAL A 23 -9.13 -36.69 -9.88
N ALA A 24 -7.88 -36.21 -9.79
CA ALA A 24 -7.24 -35.87 -8.53
C ALA A 24 -6.66 -34.46 -8.61
N TRP A 25 -6.74 -33.72 -7.49
CA TRP A 25 -6.04 -32.46 -7.35
C TRP A 25 -4.58 -32.71 -6.98
N VAL A 26 -3.67 -31.97 -7.61
CA VAL A 26 -2.25 -31.96 -7.25
C VAL A 26 -1.81 -30.54 -6.98
N LYS A 27 -0.90 -30.37 -6.01
CA LYS A 27 -0.37 -29.06 -5.67
C LYS A 27 0.46 -28.50 -6.84
N ALA A 28 0.28 -27.22 -7.14
CA ALA A 28 1.11 -26.53 -8.11
C ALA A 28 2.52 -26.25 -7.55
N HIS A 29 3.51 -26.20 -8.43
CA HIS A 29 4.89 -25.74 -8.13
C HIS A 29 5.58 -26.47 -6.98
N CYS A 30 5.40 -27.79 -6.89
CA CYS A 30 6.03 -28.62 -5.86
C CYS A 30 6.97 -29.72 -6.41
N GLY A 31 7.43 -29.63 -7.66
CA GLY A 31 8.38 -30.60 -8.23
C GLY A 31 7.75 -31.83 -8.89
N ILE A 32 6.42 -31.91 -9.01
CA ILE A 32 5.77 -33.05 -9.70
C ILE A 32 6.03 -32.93 -11.20
N VAL A 33 7.00 -33.70 -11.71
CA VAL A 33 7.51 -33.64 -13.09
C VAL A 33 6.40 -33.60 -14.14
N GLY A 34 5.38 -34.44 -14.01
CA GLY A 34 4.24 -34.47 -14.94
C GLY A 34 3.40 -33.18 -14.92
N ASN A 35 3.13 -32.65 -13.73
CA ASN A 35 2.38 -31.40 -13.55
C ASN A 35 3.17 -30.18 -14.05
N GLU A 36 4.47 -30.14 -13.75
CA GLU A 36 5.35 -29.06 -14.21
C GLU A 36 5.53 -29.08 -15.73
N ARG A 37 5.66 -30.26 -16.33
CA ARG A 37 5.69 -30.40 -17.79
C ARG A 37 4.38 -29.94 -18.41
N ALA A 38 3.23 -30.31 -17.84
CA ALA A 38 1.92 -29.85 -18.30
C ALA A 38 1.78 -28.32 -18.20
N ASP A 39 2.15 -27.72 -17.08
CA ASP A 39 2.15 -26.26 -16.87
C ASP A 39 3.08 -25.54 -17.86
N LYS A 40 4.29 -26.06 -18.08
CA LYS A 40 5.23 -25.52 -19.08
C LYS A 40 4.63 -25.55 -20.50
N LEU A 41 4.04 -26.67 -20.89
CA LEU A 41 3.40 -26.80 -22.21
C LEU A 41 2.21 -25.86 -22.35
N ALA A 42 1.37 -25.74 -21.32
CA ALA A 42 0.25 -24.80 -21.31
C ALA A 42 0.71 -23.34 -21.45
N LYS A 43 1.79 -22.95 -20.76
CA LYS A 43 2.40 -21.60 -20.87
C LYS A 43 3.02 -21.31 -22.23
N LEU A 44 3.59 -22.32 -22.88
CA LEU A 44 4.10 -22.18 -24.24
C LEU A 44 2.94 -22.00 -25.23
N ALA A 45 1.90 -22.83 -25.12
CA ALA A 45 0.72 -22.73 -25.95
C ALA A 45 0.00 -21.38 -25.78
N SER A 46 -0.09 -20.85 -24.56
CA SER A 46 -0.70 -19.53 -24.31
C SER A 46 0.05 -18.35 -24.94
N ARG A 47 1.28 -18.55 -25.42
CA ARG A 47 2.11 -17.55 -26.10
C ARG A 47 2.19 -17.75 -27.61
N SER A 48 1.58 -18.81 -28.13
CA SER A 48 1.59 -19.13 -29.56
C SER A 48 0.64 -18.21 -30.32
N GLU A 49 1.11 -17.59 -31.39
CA GLU A 49 0.29 -16.73 -32.27
C GLU A 49 -0.64 -17.56 -33.17
N ASP A 50 -0.26 -18.82 -33.48
CA ASP A 50 -1.03 -19.75 -34.32
C ASP A 50 -2.20 -20.46 -33.60
N ALA A 51 -2.40 -20.19 -32.29
CA ALA A 51 -3.42 -20.89 -31.51
C ALA A 51 -4.79 -20.20 -31.63
N GLU A 52 -5.85 -20.98 -31.93
CA GLU A 52 -7.21 -20.47 -31.87
C GLU A 52 -7.59 -20.05 -30.44
N LEU A 53 -8.10 -18.81 -30.29
CA LEU A 53 -8.54 -18.25 -29.02
C LEU A 53 -9.80 -18.97 -28.51
N ALA A 54 -9.61 -20.01 -27.69
CA ALA A 54 -10.70 -20.75 -27.06
C ALA A 54 -11.50 -19.94 -26.01
N TYR A 55 -10.92 -18.87 -25.47
CA TYR A 55 -11.55 -17.98 -24.50
C TYR A 55 -10.99 -16.56 -24.63
N SER A 56 -11.82 -15.63 -25.12
CA SER A 56 -11.42 -14.24 -25.42
C SER A 56 -11.88 -13.23 -24.35
N LYS A 57 -12.51 -13.68 -23.27
CA LYS A 57 -12.97 -12.77 -22.21
C LYS A 57 -11.82 -12.42 -21.28
N LEU A 58 -11.74 -11.15 -20.91
CA LEU A 58 -10.80 -10.69 -19.90
C LEU A 58 -11.27 -11.10 -18.50
N PRO A 59 -10.37 -11.59 -17.62
CA PRO A 59 -10.70 -11.81 -16.23
C PRO A 59 -11.17 -10.52 -15.56
N MET A 60 -12.17 -10.60 -14.67
CA MET A 60 -12.60 -9.43 -13.89
C MET A 60 -11.45 -8.83 -13.08
N SER A 61 -10.55 -9.66 -12.54
CA SER A 61 -9.35 -9.20 -11.82
C SER A 61 -8.43 -8.35 -12.69
N TYR A 62 -8.33 -8.64 -13.99
CA TYR A 62 -7.55 -7.84 -14.92
C TYR A 62 -8.17 -6.45 -15.09
N ILE A 63 -9.48 -6.39 -15.33
CA ILE A 63 -10.22 -5.12 -15.44
C ILE A 63 -10.15 -4.32 -14.13
N SER A 64 -10.38 -4.97 -12.99
CA SER A 64 -10.24 -4.34 -11.67
C SER A 64 -8.83 -3.81 -11.43
N GLY A 65 -7.81 -4.55 -11.87
CA GLY A 65 -6.41 -4.10 -11.81
C GLY A 65 -6.17 -2.83 -12.62
N LEU A 66 -6.66 -2.77 -13.85
CA LEU A 66 -6.56 -1.57 -14.70
C LEU A 66 -7.27 -0.37 -14.06
N LEU A 67 -8.52 -0.56 -13.60
CA LEU A 67 -9.29 0.49 -12.95
C LEU A 67 -8.63 1.01 -11.68
N TYR A 68 -8.02 0.12 -10.89
CA TYR A 68 -7.27 0.49 -9.70
C TYR A 68 -6.05 1.37 -10.06
N GLN A 69 -5.28 0.98 -11.08
CA GLN A 69 -4.13 1.76 -11.54
C GLN A 69 -4.54 3.14 -12.04
N ASP A 70 -5.62 3.24 -12.81
CA ASP A 70 -6.11 4.53 -13.29
C ASP A 70 -6.66 5.39 -12.15
N SER A 71 -7.33 4.79 -11.17
CA SER A 71 -7.78 5.48 -9.96
C SER A 71 -6.61 6.04 -9.15
N LEU A 72 -5.50 5.30 -9.04
CA LEU A 72 -4.29 5.78 -8.36
C LEU A 72 -3.66 6.97 -9.07
N LYS A 73 -3.63 6.98 -10.41
CA LYS A 73 -3.09 8.11 -11.19
C LYS A 73 -3.93 9.37 -10.97
N GLU A 74 -5.25 9.26 -11.05
CA GLU A 74 -6.14 10.40 -10.81
C GLU A 74 -6.04 10.88 -9.37
N TRP A 75 -5.97 9.97 -8.40
CA TRP A 75 -5.77 10.35 -7.00
C TRP A 75 -4.43 11.07 -6.79
N GLN A 76 -3.34 10.58 -7.39
CA GLN A 76 -2.04 11.26 -7.33
C GLN A 76 -2.09 12.67 -7.94
N LYS A 77 -2.81 12.84 -9.06
CA LYS A 77 -2.99 14.15 -9.70
C LYS A 77 -3.77 15.10 -8.79
N SER A 78 -4.89 14.66 -8.23
CA SER A 78 -5.65 15.46 -7.24
C SER A 78 -4.81 15.77 -6.01
N TRP A 79 -3.99 14.82 -5.55
CA TRP A 79 -3.10 15.01 -4.42
C TRP A 79 -2.03 16.06 -4.69
N ALA A 80 -1.40 16.03 -5.87
CA ALA A 80 -0.38 17.01 -6.25
C ALA A 80 -0.96 18.42 -6.43
N LEU A 81 -2.18 18.53 -6.95
CA LEU A 81 -2.84 19.82 -7.23
C LEU A 81 -3.65 20.38 -6.05
N SER A 82 -3.76 19.66 -4.94
CA SER A 82 -4.54 20.13 -3.80
C SER A 82 -3.87 21.29 -3.08
N ASP A 83 -4.61 22.38 -2.87
CA ASP A 83 -4.20 23.53 -2.05
C ASP A 83 -4.12 23.20 -0.55
N THR A 84 -4.61 22.03 -0.14
CA THR A 84 -4.65 21.59 1.27
C THR A 84 -3.69 20.44 1.52
N GLY A 85 -3.37 20.18 2.79
CA GLY A 85 -2.54 19.03 3.18
C GLY A 85 -1.06 19.16 2.85
N ALA A 86 -0.57 20.40 2.68
CA ALA A 86 0.84 20.69 2.36
C ALA A 86 1.82 19.95 3.29
N LEU A 87 1.61 20.02 4.61
CA LEU A 87 2.45 19.32 5.58
C LEU A 87 2.41 17.79 5.39
N THR A 88 1.22 17.20 5.24
CA THR A 88 1.09 15.75 5.00
C THR A 88 1.83 15.33 3.73
N ARG A 89 1.86 16.20 2.71
CA ARG A 89 2.53 15.96 1.43
C ARG A 89 4.05 16.04 1.51
N GLU A 90 4.61 16.72 2.51
CA GLU A 90 6.05 16.65 2.80
C GLU A 90 6.47 15.24 3.25
N PHE A 91 5.61 14.55 4.02
CA PHE A 91 5.84 13.17 4.44
C PHE A 91 5.47 12.15 3.36
N PHE A 92 4.40 12.39 2.61
CA PHE A 92 3.91 11.50 1.56
C PHE A 92 3.67 12.27 0.25
N PRO A 93 4.74 12.57 -0.52
CA PRO A 93 4.61 13.26 -1.82
C PRO A 93 3.81 12.42 -2.82
N GLU A 94 3.98 11.10 -2.75
CA GLU A 94 3.28 10.12 -3.57
C GLU A 94 2.31 9.30 -2.72
N ILE A 95 1.07 9.15 -3.19
CA ILE A 95 0.03 8.33 -2.57
C ILE A 95 0.49 6.89 -2.40
N LYS A 96 1.27 6.38 -3.37
CA LYS A 96 1.83 5.04 -3.32
C LYS A 96 2.69 4.83 -2.05
N HIS A 97 3.54 5.80 -1.70
CA HIS A 97 4.35 5.72 -0.47
C HIS A 97 3.49 5.63 0.78
N ARG A 98 2.34 6.34 0.82
CA ARG A 98 1.40 6.21 1.95
C ARG A 98 0.73 4.84 1.99
N LEU A 99 0.36 4.28 0.84
CA LEU A 99 -0.28 2.95 0.75
C LEU A 99 0.66 1.80 1.11
N GLU A 100 1.94 1.93 0.79
CA GLU A 100 2.97 0.94 1.10
C GLU A 100 3.57 1.13 2.51
N SER A 101 3.29 2.27 3.15
CA SER A 101 3.83 2.58 4.47
C SER A 101 3.27 1.65 5.55
N PRO A 102 4.12 1.03 6.38
CA PRO A 102 3.68 0.25 7.54
C PRO A 102 3.19 1.14 8.71
N ILE A 103 3.14 2.46 8.53
CA ILE A 103 2.79 3.41 9.59
C ILE A 103 1.29 3.35 9.87
N GLU A 104 0.93 2.79 11.02
CA GLU A 104 -0.41 2.86 11.58
C GLU A 104 -0.71 4.27 12.11
N LEU A 105 -1.87 4.81 11.73
CA LEU A 105 -2.29 6.15 12.15
C LEU A 105 -2.92 6.09 13.54
N SER A 106 -2.25 6.71 14.51
CA SER A 106 -2.86 7.04 15.80
C SER A 106 -3.47 8.45 15.77
N TYR A 107 -4.29 8.78 16.77
CA TYR A 107 -4.84 10.14 16.94
C TYR A 107 -3.74 11.20 16.96
N THR A 108 -2.69 10.97 17.77
CA THR A 108 -1.56 11.91 17.91
C THR A 108 -0.74 12.00 16.63
N LEU A 109 -0.47 10.87 15.97
CA LEU A 109 0.31 10.88 14.73
C LEU A 109 -0.44 11.58 13.59
N THR A 110 -1.76 11.38 13.50
CA THR A 110 -2.60 12.07 12.52
C THR A 110 -2.55 13.58 12.73
N GLN A 111 -2.60 14.04 13.99
CA GLN A 111 -2.47 15.45 14.32
C GLN A 111 -1.11 16.04 13.93
N ILE A 112 -0.03 15.29 14.13
CA ILE A 112 1.33 15.68 13.74
C ILE A 112 1.43 15.79 12.21
N LEU A 113 1.08 14.72 11.50
CA LEU A 113 1.23 14.63 10.03
C LEU A 113 0.40 15.68 9.29
N THR A 114 -0.77 16.04 9.84
CA THR A 114 -1.68 17.01 9.21
C THR A 114 -1.50 18.44 9.72
N GLY A 115 -0.71 18.64 10.78
CA GLY A 115 -0.51 19.96 11.38
C GLY A 115 -1.75 20.46 12.14
N HIS A 116 -2.62 19.55 12.57
CA HIS A 116 -3.83 19.84 13.36
C HIS A 116 -3.68 19.48 14.85
N GLY A 117 -2.43 19.34 15.30
CA GLY A 117 -2.12 19.15 16.72
C GLY A 117 -2.45 20.38 17.56
N ARG A 118 -2.55 20.18 18.88
CA ARG A 118 -2.79 21.25 19.86
C ARG A 118 -1.54 22.11 20.12
N THR A 119 -0.87 22.55 19.06
CA THR A 119 0.26 23.49 19.14
C THR A 119 -0.24 24.91 19.29
N ARG A 120 0.56 25.81 19.90
CA ARG A 120 0.16 27.22 19.98
C ARG A 120 0.14 27.88 18.61
N GLU A 121 0.98 27.44 17.66
CA GLU A 121 0.88 27.85 16.26
C GLU A 121 -0.51 27.58 15.68
N TYR A 122 -0.99 26.34 15.81
CA TYR A 122 -2.31 25.94 15.33
C TYR A 122 -3.43 26.71 16.04
N LEU A 123 -3.43 26.74 17.37
CA LEU A 123 -4.47 27.41 18.15
C LEU A 123 -4.52 28.92 17.87
N HIS A 124 -3.37 29.56 17.64
CA HIS A 124 -3.29 30.97 17.26
C HIS A 124 -3.82 31.20 15.83
N ARG A 125 -3.47 30.35 14.86
CA ARG A 125 -4.00 30.42 13.48
C ARG A 125 -5.54 30.38 13.47
N PHE A 126 -6.14 29.59 14.34
CA PHE A 126 -7.60 29.50 14.51
C PHE A 126 -8.18 30.51 15.51
N LYS A 127 -7.39 31.49 15.97
CA LYS A 127 -7.81 32.58 16.86
C LYS A 127 -8.39 32.11 18.21
N ILE A 128 -7.99 30.93 18.67
CA ILE A 128 -8.38 30.37 19.98
C ILE A 128 -7.52 30.99 21.09
N ILE A 129 -6.26 31.32 20.78
CA ILE A 129 -5.33 32.00 21.68
C ILE A 129 -4.70 33.21 20.99
N THR A 130 -4.18 34.16 21.78
CA THR A 130 -3.65 35.43 21.28
C THR A 130 -2.15 35.41 20.93
N SER A 131 -1.43 34.34 21.28
CA SER A 131 0.00 34.22 21.01
C SER A 131 0.36 32.78 20.65
N ASN A 132 1.14 32.62 19.58
CA ASN A 132 1.75 31.36 19.15
C ASN A 132 3.09 31.06 19.85
N ALA A 133 3.58 31.97 20.71
CA ALA A 133 4.90 31.85 21.31
C ALA A 133 4.99 30.67 22.27
N CYS A 134 6.08 29.90 22.18
CA CYS A 134 6.31 28.76 23.02
C CYS A 134 6.59 29.20 24.45
N PRO A 135 5.98 28.59 25.48
CA PRO A 135 6.25 28.96 26.85
C PRO A 135 7.62 28.46 27.36
N CYS A 136 8.50 27.89 26.51
CA CYS A 136 9.87 27.58 26.87
C CYS A 136 10.77 28.82 26.92
N ASP A 137 10.54 29.79 26.02
CA ASP A 137 11.33 31.03 25.91
C ASP A 137 10.45 32.29 25.78
N GLY A 138 9.15 32.13 25.53
CA GLY A 138 8.19 33.22 25.35
C GLY A 138 8.30 33.95 24.01
N ALA A 139 9.12 33.48 23.07
CA ALA A 139 9.44 34.18 21.83
C ALA A 139 9.31 33.31 20.57
N THR A 140 9.79 32.06 20.58
CA THR A 140 9.77 31.20 19.39
C THR A 140 8.37 30.70 19.10
N VAL A 141 8.01 30.50 17.82
CA VAL A 141 6.72 29.90 17.48
C VAL A 141 6.71 28.45 17.94
N GLN A 142 5.69 28.04 18.71
CA GLN A 142 5.53 26.65 19.08
C GLN A 142 4.89 25.85 17.93
N SER A 143 5.71 25.48 16.94
CA SER A 143 5.36 24.50 15.91
C SER A 143 5.59 23.07 16.40
N ILE A 144 5.19 22.07 15.60
CA ILE A 144 5.53 20.66 15.86
C ILE A 144 7.05 20.46 15.81
N ASP A 145 7.72 21.04 14.83
CA ASP A 145 9.18 20.93 14.69
C ASP A 145 9.90 21.49 15.90
N HIS A 146 9.50 22.68 16.37
CA HIS A 146 10.06 23.24 17.59
C HIS A 146 9.86 22.29 18.77
N ILE A 147 8.67 21.70 18.95
CA ILE A 147 8.42 20.74 20.04
C ILE A 147 9.34 19.52 19.95
N ILE A 148 9.53 18.98 18.75
CA ILE A 148 10.28 17.74 18.52
C ILE A 148 11.79 17.98 18.61
N TYR A 149 12.31 19.02 17.96
CA TYR A 149 13.74 19.23 17.76
C TYR A 149 14.37 20.20 18.76
N ASP A 150 13.67 21.26 19.18
CA ASP A 150 14.35 22.40 19.83
C ASP A 150 13.86 22.70 21.25
N CYS A 151 12.59 22.38 21.56
CA CYS A 151 11.92 22.89 22.74
C CYS A 151 12.57 22.36 24.03
N SER A 152 13.15 23.27 24.82
CA SER A 152 13.86 22.91 26.07
C SER A 152 12.96 22.23 27.10
N LYS A 153 11.64 22.49 27.07
CA LYS A 153 10.67 21.80 27.93
C LYS A 153 10.55 20.30 27.65
N TYR A 154 10.87 19.88 26.43
CA TYR A 154 10.76 18.49 26.01
C TYR A 154 12.11 17.80 25.82
N GLU A 155 13.21 18.43 26.26
CA GLU A 155 14.59 17.89 26.13
C GLU A 155 14.71 16.44 26.62
N ALA A 156 14.20 16.15 27.82
CA ALA A 156 14.27 14.79 28.37
C ALA A 156 13.46 13.76 27.56
N ALA A 157 12.34 14.17 26.96
CA ALA A 157 11.53 13.31 26.11
C ALA A 157 12.18 13.12 24.73
N ARG A 158 12.69 14.20 24.13
CA ARG A 158 13.49 14.18 22.90
C ARG A 158 14.69 13.26 23.06
N GLY A 159 15.44 13.34 24.16
CA GLY A 159 16.57 12.45 24.43
C GLY A 159 16.19 10.96 24.45
N ARG A 160 15.01 10.60 24.96
CA ARG A 160 14.49 9.22 24.89
C ARG A 160 14.13 8.83 23.45
N LEU A 161 13.50 9.73 22.70
CA LEU A 161 13.13 9.52 21.30
C LEU A 161 14.37 9.32 20.42
N VAL A 162 15.35 10.23 20.52
CA VAL A 162 16.63 10.16 19.80
C VAL A 162 17.32 8.83 20.07
N ARG A 163 17.44 8.44 21.35
CA ARG A 163 18.05 7.16 21.72
C ARG A 163 17.30 5.98 21.08
N ALA A 164 15.97 5.96 21.15
CA ALA A 164 15.18 4.89 20.56
C ALA A 164 15.41 4.77 19.05
N ILE A 165 15.40 5.91 18.33
CA ILE A 165 15.64 5.96 16.88
C ILE A 165 17.03 5.43 16.53
N LEU A 166 18.07 5.88 17.24
CA LEU A 166 19.44 5.41 16.99
C LEU A 166 19.60 3.91 17.28
N THR A 167 18.97 3.40 18.34
CA THR A 167 19.04 1.97 18.67
C THR A 167 18.33 1.06 17.68
N THR A 168 17.34 1.57 16.94
CA THR A 168 16.66 0.83 15.87
C THR A 168 17.32 1.00 14.50
N GLY A 169 18.51 1.62 14.44
CA GLY A 169 19.24 1.88 13.20
C GLY A 169 18.72 3.06 12.39
N GLY A 170 17.82 3.87 12.96
CA GLY A 170 17.34 5.09 12.35
C GLY A 170 18.34 6.24 12.46
N TYR A 171 18.13 7.27 11.64
CA TYR A 171 18.92 8.50 11.66
C TYR A 171 18.14 9.62 12.35
N TRP A 172 18.78 10.31 13.28
CA TRP A 172 18.29 11.58 13.81
C TRP A 172 19.18 12.69 13.27
N LYS A 173 18.58 13.71 12.66
CA LYS A 173 19.33 14.87 12.20
C LYS A 173 19.89 15.60 13.43
N MET A 174 21.18 15.46 13.66
CA MET A 174 21.91 16.36 14.55
C MET A 174 22.26 17.59 13.72
N GLU A 175 22.07 18.79 14.29
CA GLU A 175 22.44 20.06 13.65
C GLU A 175 23.90 20.08 13.19
#